data_AF-A0A081Y026-F1
#
_entry.id   AF-A0A081Y026-F1
#
_cell.length_a   1.000
_cell.length_b   1.000
_cell.length_c   1.000
_cell.angle_alpha   90.00
_cell.angle_beta   90.00
_cell.angle_gamma   90.00
#
_symmetry.space_group_name_H-M   'P 1'
#
loop_
_entity.id
_entity.type
_entity.pdbx_description
1 polymer ?
#
loop_
_entity_poly.entity_id
_entity_poly.type
_entity_poly.pdbx_seq_one_letter_code
_entity_poly.pdbx_strand_id
1 'polypeptide(L)'
;MGFRALPRAAVRRKIRVLLPTLLVGALGMAGALAAPQPAQAAESTLGAAAAQSGRYFGVAIAANRLSDSTYATIAAREFNSVTAENEMKIDATEPQRGQFNFTAADRVYNWAVQNGKEVRGHTLAWHSQQPGWMQSLSGSALRQAMIDHINGVMAHYKGKIAQWDVVNEAFADGSSGARRDSNLERTGSDWIEVAFRTARAADPSAKLCYNDYNVEDWTWAKTQAMYRMVRDFKQRGVPIDCVGFQSHFNSGSPYNSNFRTTLQNFAALGVDVAVTELDIQGAPSSTYANVVNDCLAVSRCLGVTVWGVRDSDSWRSGDTPLLFNNDGSKKPAYTAVLNALNGGSTTPPPADGGQIKGAGSGRCLDVPSASTTDGTQVQLWDCHSGTNQQWTYTDAGELRVYGNKCLDAAGTGNGAKVQIYSCWGGDNQKWRLNSDGSIVGVQSGLCLDAVGGGTANGTLIQLYTCSNGSNQRWTRA
;
A
#
# COMPACT_ATOMS: atom_id res chain seq x y z
N MET A 1 54.89 -31.65 52.82
CA MET A 1 55.92 -32.15 51.88
C MET A 1 55.77 -31.32 50.61
N GLY A 2 56.71 -30.58 50.04
CA GLY A 2 58.16 -30.47 50.13
C GLY A 2 58.60 -29.96 48.73
N PHE A 3 59.32 -28.85 48.68
CA PHE A 3 59.66 -28.04 47.49
C PHE A 3 60.77 -28.63 46.58
N ARG A 4 60.82 -28.11 45.32
CA ARG A 4 61.98 -27.89 44.39
C ARG A 4 62.54 -29.08 43.57
N ALA A 5 62.70 -28.91 42.24
CA ALA A 5 63.89 -28.31 41.58
C ALA A 5 63.89 -28.44 40.02
N LEU A 6 64.26 -27.36 39.33
CA LEU A 6 64.91 -27.28 37.98
C LEU A 6 66.45 -27.10 38.23
N PRO A 7 67.45 -27.20 37.28
CA PRO A 7 67.40 -26.67 35.89
C PRO A 7 68.39 -27.24 34.79
N ARG A 8 68.22 -26.73 33.52
CA ARG A 8 69.18 -26.28 32.44
C ARG A 8 70.35 -27.20 31.96
N ALA A 9 70.99 -27.04 30.80
CA ALA A 9 70.80 -26.49 29.43
C ALA A 9 72.19 -26.57 28.73
N ALA A 10 72.30 -26.81 27.42
CA ALA A 10 73.32 -26.25 26.47
C ALA A 10 73.40 -27.09 25.16
N VAL A 11 72.99 -26.59 23.98
CA VAL A 11 73.69 -25.66 23.05
C VAL A 11 74.75 -26.34 22.17
N ARG A 12 74.51 -26.34 20.84
CA ARG A 12 75.48 -25.87 19.83
C ARG A 12 74.77 -25.36 18.56
N ARG A 13 75.00 -24.06 18.30
CA ARG A 13 74.72 -23.22 17.11
C ARG A 13 75.97 -23.31 16.19
N LYS A 14 76.00 -23.12 14.86
CA LYS A 14 75.74 -21.92 14.01
C LYS A 14 76.53 -22.16 12.68
N ILE A 15 76.14 -21.79 11.45
CA ILE A 15 76.32 -20.48 10.75
C ILE A 15 76.00 -20.69 9.23
N ARG A 16 75.03 -19.94 8.65
CA ARG A 16 75.12 -18.89 7.57
C ARG A 16 75.35 -19.39 6.13
N VAL A 17 74.88 -18.80 5.02
CA VAL A 17 74.01 -17.65 4.62
C VAL A 17 73.88 -17.79 3.08
N LEU A 18 72.72 -17.46 2.47
CA LEU A 18 72.60 -16.60 1.26
C LEU A 18 71.13 -16.47 0.81
N LEU A 19 70.67 -15.22 0.72
CA LEU A 19 69.46 -14.79 0.01
C LEU A 19 69.78 -14.59 -1.49
N PRO A 20 68.77 -14.60 -2.37
CA PRO A 20 68.32 -13.31 -2.91
C PRO A 20 66.80 -13.13 -2.97
N THR A 21 66.43 -11.87 -3.19
CA THR A 21 65.14 -11.18 -3.04
C THR A 21 64.29 -11.13 -4.33
N LEU A 22 62.98 -10.87 -4.15
CA LEU A 22 61.99 -10.17 -5.02
C LEU A 22 61.35 -10.93 -6.22
N LEU A 23 60.02 -11.15 -6.23
CA LEU A 23 58.94 -10.24 -6.72
C LEU A 23 57.53 -10.92 -6.80
N VAL A 24 56.50 -10.14 -6.41
CA VAL A 24 55.09 -10.10 -6.89
C VAL A 24 54.09 -11.21 -6.53
N GLY A 25 53.22 -10.91 -5.56
CA GLY A 25 51.82 -10.54 -5.80
C GLY A 25 50.78 -11.61 -6.18
N ALA A 26 49.93 -11.99 -5.20
CA ALA A 26 48.47 -12.06 -5.35
C ALA A 26 47.80 -12.32 -3.97
N LEU A 27 47.15 -11.31 -3.40
CA LEU A 27 46.12 -11.53 -2.37
C LEU A 27 44.89 -12.13 -3.07
N GLY A 28 44.59 -13.40 -2.81
CA GLY A 28 43.31 -13.99 -3.18
C GLY A 28 42.20 -13.39 -2.32
N MET A 29 41.48 -12.40 -2.84
CA MET A 29 40.16 -12.03 -2.32
C MET A 29 39.21 -13.18 -2.61
N ALA A 30 38.82 -13.93 -1.57
CA ALA A 30 37.64 -14.79 -1.63
C ALA A 30 36.40 -13.88 -1.68
N GLY A 31 36.04 -13.42 -2.87
CA GLY A 31 34.75 -12.81 -3.11
C GLY A 31 33.69 -13.88 -2.86
N ALA A 32 32.89 -13.70 -1.81
CA ALA A 32 31.63 -14.41 -1.69
C ALA A 32 30.79 -14.02 -2.91
N LEU A 33 30.74 -14.90 -3.90
CA LEU A 33 29.77 -14.83 -4.98
C LEU A 33 28.40 -14.93 -4.30
N ALA A 34 27.76 -13.78 -4.08
CA ALA A 34 26.34 -13.74 -3.77
C ALA A 34 25.65 -14.40 -4.96
N ALA A 35 25.17 -15.62 -4.76
CA ALA A 35 24.30 -16.25 -5.74
C ALA A 35 23.13 -15.28 -6.01
N PRO A 36 22.80 -14.98 -7.27
CA PRO A 36 21.62 -14.18 -7.56
C PRO A 36 20.44 -14.86 -6.87
N GLN A 37 19.67 -14.09 -6.08
CA GLN A 37 18.42 -14.61 -5.53
C GLN A 37 17.59 -15.14 -6.71
N PRO A 38 17.00 -16.34 -6.61
CA PRO A 38 16.08 -16.80 -7.64
C PRO A 38 15.01 -15.72 -7.80
N ALA A 39 14.80 -15.27 -9.04
CA ALA A 39 13.72 -14.34 -9.36
C ALA A 39 12.42 -14.96 -8.84
N GLN A 40 11.82 -14.37 -7.80
CA GLN A 40 10.52 -14.82 -7.32
C GLN A 40 9.50 -14.57 -8.44
N ALA A 41 8.61 -15.54 -8.65
CA ALA A 41 7.51 -15.35 -9.59
C ALA A 41 6.62 -14.19 -9.09
N ALA A 42 6.11 -13.37 -10.01
CA ALA A 42 5.17 -12.31 -9.65
C ALA A 42 3.95 -12.91 -8.95
N GLU A 43 3.62 -12.36 -7.77
CA GLU A 43 2.49 -12.80 -6.97
C GLU A 43 1.17 -12.22 -7.50
N SER A 44 0.06 -12.91 -7.18
CA SER A 44 -1.26 -12.63 -7.76
C SER A 44 -2.21 -11.85 -6.85
N THR A 45 -1.84 -11.61 -5.59
CA THR A 45 -2.63 -10.87 -4.60
C THR A 45 -1.78 -9.81 -3.90
N LEU A 46 -2.42 -8.75 -3.39
CA LEU A 46 -1.71 -7.58 -2.84
C LEU A 46 -0.83 -7.94 -1.63
N GLY A 47 -1.39 -8.69 -0.67
CA GLY A 47 -0.68 -9.11 0.53
C GLY A 47 0.52 -10.02 0.23
N ALA A 48 0.36 -10.97 -0.69
CA ALA A 48 1.46 -11.85 -1.11
C ALA A 48 2.56 -11.06 -1.85
N ALA A 49 2.18 -10.15 -2.74
CA ALA A 49 3.13 -9.30 -3.46
C ALA A 49 3.90 -8.37 -2.51
N ALA A 50 3.24 -7.75 -1.52
CA ALA A 50 3.91 -6.94 -0.51
C ALA A 50 4.90 -7.76 0.33
N ALA A 51 4.54 -9.00 0.67
CA ALA A 51 5.36 -9.90 1.47
C ALA A 51 6.70 -10.26 0.81
N GLN A 52 6.80 -10.24 -0.52
CA GLN A 52 8.10 -10.42 -1.22
C GLN A 52 9.15 -9.41 -0.79
N SER A 53 8.72 -8.21 -0.37
CA SER A 53 9.59 -7.14 0.11
C SER A 53 9.64 -7.02 1.64
N GLY A 54 9.09 -8.01 2.37
CA GLY A 54 8.99 -8.00 3.83
C GLY A 54 7.94 -7.03 4.38
N ARG A 55 6.93 -6.67 3.58
CA ARG A 55 5.89 -5.70 3.94
C ARG A 55 4.49 -6.33 3.96
N TYR A 56 3.54 -5.63 4.57
CA TYR A 56 2.12 -5.97 4.47
C TYR A 56 1.37 -5.11 3.45
N PHE A 57 0.24 -5.64 2.96
CA PHE A 57 -0.82 -4.87 2.34
C PHE A 57 -2.14 -5.15 3.09
N GLY A 58 -2.66 -4.13 3.75
CA GLY A 58 -3.76 -4.23 4.70
C GLY A 58 -5.05 -3.57 4.23
N VAL A 59 -6.12 -3.79 5.00
CA VAL A 59 -7.43 -3.21 4.74
C VAL A 59 -8.17 -2.87 6.03
N ALA A 60 -9.00 -1.83 6.00
CA ALA A 60 -9.99 -1.58 7.05
C ALA A 60 -11.17 -2.56 6.95
N ILE A 61 -11.50 -3.22 8.07
CA ILE A 61 -12.59 -4.19 8.17
C ILE A 61 -13.70 -3.67 9.05
N ALA A 62 -14.94 -3.75 8.54
CA ALA A 62 -16.17 -3.50 9.29
C ALA A 62 -16.84 -4.83 9.68
N ALA A 63 -17.11 -5.03 10.96
CA ALA A 63 -17.66 -6.28 11.49
C ALA A 63 -19.02 -6.64 10.88
N ASN A 64 -19.86 -5.65 10.59
CA ASN A 64 -21.18 -5.85 9.98
C ASN A 64 -21.10 -6.32 8.52
N ARG A 65 -20.00 -6.04 7.81
CA ARG A 65 -19.77 -6.46 6.43
C ARG A 65 -19.23 -7.88 6.29
N LEU A 66 -18.75 -8.50 7.37
CA LEU A 66 -18.20 -9.87 7.34
C LEU A 66 -19.22 -10.95 6.95
N SER A 67 -20.51 -10.63 6.93
CA SER A 67 -21.57 -11.53 6.42
C SER A 67 -21.80 -11.44 4.91
N ASP A 68 -21.28 -10.39 4.26
CA ASP A 68 -21.28 -10.26 2.79
C ASP A 68 -20.16 -11.14 2.22
N SER A 69 -20.56 -12.18 1.47
CA SER A 69 -19.61 -13.14 0.90
C SER A 69 -18.64 -12.52 -0.10
N THR A 70 -19.03 -11.49 -0.87
CA THR A 70 -18.15 -10.81 -1.82
C THR A 70 -17.11 -10.01 -1.05
N TYR A 71 -17.54 -9.26 -0.03
CA TYR A 71 -16.66 -8.51 0.86
C TYR A 71 -15.63 -9.43 1.53
N ALA A 72 -16.10 -10.48 2.21
CA ALA A 72 -15.25 -11.40 2.95
C ALA A 72 -14.28 -12.15 2.03
N THR A 73 -14.72 -12.55 0.82
CA THR A 73 -13.87 -13.25 -0.15
C THR A 73 -12.74 -12.37 -0.67
N ILE A 74 -13.04 -11.13 -1.05
CA ILE A 74 -12.00 -10.18 -1.50
C ILE A 74 -11.04 -9.89 -0.34
N ALA A 75 -11.59 -9.57 0.83
CA ALA A 75 -10.80 -9.22 2.00
C ALA A 75 -9.88 -10.37 2.46
N ALA A 76 -10.39 -11.61 2.47
CA ALA A 76 -9.62 -12.78 2.86
C ALA A 76 -8.48 -13.08 1.89
N ARG A 77 -8.73 -12.93 0.58
CA ARG A 77 -7.76 -13.25 -0.49
C ARG A 77 -6.65 -12.21 -0.62
N GLU A 78 -6.99 -10.92 -0.56
CA GLU A 78 -6.11 -9.86 -1.05
C GLU A 78 -5.19 -9.29 0.02
N PHE A 79 -5.54 -9.40 1.30
CA PHE A 79 -4.86 -8.66 2.37
C PHE A 79 -4.28 -9.59 3.45
N ASN A 80 -3.12 -9.21 3.99
CA ASN A 80 -2.43 -9.91 5.07
C ASN A 80 -2.32 -9.08 6.37
N SER A 81 -2.93 -7.90 6.41
CA SER A 81 -3.06 -7.05 7.60
C SER A 81 -4.46 -6.46 7.68
N VAL A 82 -5.00 -6.28 8.90
CA VAL A 82 -6.34 -5.77 9.15
C VAL A 82 -6.31 -4.65 10.18
N THR A 83 -7.06 -3.59 9.91
CA THR A 83 -7.44 -2.59 10.91
C THR A 83 -8.95 -2.70 11.13
N ALA A 84 -9.43 -2.71 12.38
CA ALA A 84 -10.87 -2.56 12.62
C ALA A 84 -11.28 -1.12 12.31
N GLU A 85 -12.22 -0.92 11.38
CA GLU A 85 -12.60 0.42 10.90
C GLU A 85 -13.16 1.29 12.04
N ASN A 86 -13.96 0.67 12.93
CA ASN A 86 -14.54 1.37 14.07
C ASN A 86 -14.52 0.55 15.37
N GLU A 87 -14.45 -0.77 15.28
CA GLU A 87 -14.79 -1.66 16.38
C GLU A 87 -13.78 -1.64 17.52
N MET A 88 -12.56 -1.14 17.30
CA MET A 88 -11.51 -0.96 18.30
C MET A 88 -11.37 0.49 18.80
N LYS A 89 -12.27 1.41 18.39
CA LYS A 89 -12.30 2.79 18.87
C LYS A 89 -12.87 2.89 20.30
N ILE A 90 -12.73 4.07 20.89
CA ILE A 90 -13.02 4.31 22.31
C ILE A 90 -14.49 4.04 22.64
N ASP A 91 -15.42 4.56 21.83
CA ASP A 91 -16.86 4.38 22.03
C ASP A 91 -17.32 2.93 21.88
N ALA A 92 -16.73 2.20 20.93
CA ALA A 92 -17.02 0.79 20.70
C ALA A 92 -16.50 -0.10 21.83
N THR A 93 -15.29 0.17 22.32
CA THR A 93 -14.62 -0.68 23.31
C THR A 93 -14.93 -0.31 24.76
N GLU A 94 -15.33 0.92 25.06
CA GLU A 94 -15.72 1.36 26.40
C GLU A 94 -16.99 2.24 26.37
N PRO A 95 -18.15 1.67 26.02
CA PRO A 95 -19.40 2.42 25.83
C PRO A 95 -19.89 3.11 27.11
N GLN A 96 -19.55 2.58 28.29
CA GLN A 96 -19.76 3.21 29.59
C GLN A 96 -18.44 3.18 30.37
N ARG A 97 -18.16 4.23 31.14
CA ARG A 97 -16.90 4.36 31.90
C ARG A 97 -16.65 3.13 32.79
N GLY A 98 -15.52 2.47 32.60
CA GLY A 98 -15.11 1.26 33.32
C GLY A 98 -15.81 -0.02 32.85
N GLN A 99 -16.68 0.03 31.84
CA GLN A 99 -17.39 -1.12 31.29
C GLN A 99 -16.95 -1.35 29.84
N PHE A 100 -15.97 -2.24 29.67
CA PHE A 100 -15.46 -2.59 28.35
C PHE A 100 -16.37 -3.57 27.62
N ASN A 101 -16.47 -3.42 26.30
CA ASN A 101 -17.16 -4.34 25.41
C ASN A 101 -16.29 -4.63 24.18
N PHE A 102 -15.81 -5.86 24.05
CA PHE A 102 -14.95 -6.27 22.94
C PHE A 102 -15.69 -7.09 21.89
N THR A 103 -17.02 -7.25 21.95
CA THR A 103 -17.76 -8.18 21.09
C THR A 103 -17.54 -7.92 19.59
N ALA A 104 -17.67 -6.66 19.17
CA ALA A 104 -17.48 -6.29 17.77
C ALA A 104 -16.00 -6.33 17.37
N ALA A 105 -15.13 -5.86 18.27
CA ALA A 105 -13.68 -5.82 18.09
C ALA A 105 -13.11 -7.25 17.92
N ASP A 106 -13.51 -8.17 18.78
CA ASP A 106 -13.11 -9.58 18.77
C ASP A 106 -13.63 -10.28 17.52
N ARG A 107 -14.79 -9.89 16.98
CA ARG A 107 -15.28 -10.42 15.71
C ARG A 107 -14.32 -10.07 14.56
N VAL A 108 -13.81 -8.84 14.51
CA VAL A 108 -12.82 -8.42 13.50
C VAL A 108 -11.49 -9.13 13.75
N TYR A 109 -10.99 -9.10 14.98
CA TYR A 109 -9.72 -9.73 15.36
C TYR A 109 -9.71 -11.24 15.04
N ASN A 110 -10.75 -11.96 15.46
CA ASN A 110 -10.84 -13.40 15.23
C ASN A 110 -10.93 -13.72 13.74
N TRP A 111 -11.69 -12.93 12.97
CA TRP A 111 -11.73 -13.10 11.51
C TRP A 111 -10.35 -12.87 10.88
N ALA A 112 -9.62 -11.83 11.32
CA ALA A 112 -8.29 -11.53 10.82
C ALA A 112 -7.32 -12.70 11.07
N VAL A 113 -7.23 -13.18 12.31
CA VAL A 113 -6.33 -14.28 12.68
C VAL A 113 -6.70 -15.60 12.01
N GLN A 114 -8.00 -15.93 11.94
CA GLN A 114 -8.48 -17.13 11.23
C GLN A 114 -8.13 -17.10 9.73
N ASN A 115 -7.99 -15.91 9.14
CA ASN A 115 -7.60 -15.72 7.76
C ASN A 115 -6.13 -15.33 7.58
N GLY A 116 -5.28 -15.61 8.58
CA GLY A 116 -3.83 -15.45 8.50
C GLY A 116 -3.34 -14.00 8.39
N LYS A 117 -4.03 -13.06 9.04
CA LYS A 117 -3.74 -11.62 8.96
C LYS A 117 -3.21 -11.11 10.29
N GLU A 118 -2.20 -10.25 10.24
CA GLU A 118 -1.84 -9.44 11.39
C GLU A 118 -2.88 -8.34 11.63
N VAL A 119 -2.88 -7.75 12.82
CA VAL A 119 -3.86 -6.72 13.20
C VAL A 119 -3.16 -5.45 13.65
N ARG A 120 -3.63 -4.32 13.12
CA ARG A 120 -3.38 -2.98 13.64
C ARG A 120 -4.55 -2.57 14.53
N GLY A 121 -4.28 -2.27 15.79
CA GLY A 121 -5.27 -1.76 16.73
C GLY A 121 -5.48 -0.26 16.52
N HIS A 122 -6.75 0.14 16.36
CA HIS A 122 -7.13 1.53 16.04
C HIS A 122 -8.44 1.90 16.75
N THR A 123 -8.47 2.87 17.67
CA THR A 123 -7.36 3.66 18.25
C THR A 123 -7.64 3.91 19.73
N LEU A 124 -6.59 4.13 20.52
CA LEU A 124 -6.67 4.15 21.98
C LEU A 124 -6.98 5.54 22.57
N ALA A 125 -6.44 6.61 22.00
CA ALA A 125 -6.66 7.97 22.51
C ALA A 125 -6.80 8.99 21.37
N TRP A 126 -8.01 9.52 21.23
CA TRP A 126 -8.38 10.42 20.14
C TRP A 126 -9.51 11.36 20.58
N HIS A 127 -9.60 12.52 19.94
CA HIS A 127 -10.62 13.53 20.23
C HIS A 127 -11.99 13.19 19.64
N SER A 128 -12.03 12.41 18.55
CA SER A 128 -13.25 12.01 17.87
C SER A 128 -13.73 10.64 18.35
N GLN A 129 -15.00 10.32 18.07
CA GLN A 129 -15.67 9.07 18.43
C GLN A 129 -15.41 8.64 19.89
N GLN A 130 -15.33 9.62 20.78
CA GLN A 130 -15.37 9.37 22.21
C GLN A 130 -16.81 9.03 22.61
N PRO A 131 -17.03 8.10 23.55
CA PRO A 131 -18.35 7.89 24.13
C PRO A 131 -18.78 9.14 24.90
N GLY A 132 -20.10 9.39 25.01
CA GLY A 132 -20.62 10.62 25.61
C GLY A 132 -20.10 10.89 27.03
N TRP A 133 -19.82 9.83 27.81
CA TRP A 133 -19.22 9.97 29.12
C TRP A 133 -17.82 10.58 29.06
N MET A 134 -16.98 10.20 28.10
CA MET A 134 -15.60 10.71 27.98
C MET A 134 -15.59 12.14 27.41
N GLN A 135 -16.49 12.45 26.48
CA GLN A 135 -16.66 13.82 25.94
C GLN A 135 -16.94 14.84 27.05
N SER A 136 -17.67 14.44 28.09
CA SER A 136 -18.02 15.30 29.23
C SER A 136 -16.89 15.52 30.25
N LEU A 137 -15.82 14.72 30.19
CA LEU A 137 -14.70 14.83 31.13
C LEU A 137 -13.69 15.90 30.70
N SER A 138 -12.95 16.40 31.68
CA SER A 138 -11.81 17.31 31.47
C SER A 138 -10.76 17.14 32.58
N GLY A 139 -9.64 17.83 32.45
CA GLY A 139 -8.58 17.88 33.46
C GLY A 139 -8.05 16.50 33.87
N SER A 140 -7.76 16.33 35.17
CA SER A 140 -7.21 15.09 35.72
C SER A 140 -8.17 13.89 35.59
N ALA A 141 -9.48 14.12 35.66
CA ALA A 141 -10.48 13.06 35.53
C ALA A 141 -10.47 12.44 34.12
N LEU A 142 -10.34 13.27 33.08
CA LEU A 142 -10.17 12.80 31.71
C LEU A 142 -8.80 12.14 31.50
N ARG A 143 -7.74 12.73 32.06
CA ARG A 143 -6.39 12.14 31.97
C ARG A 143 -6.36 10.72 32.52
N GLN A 144 -6.98 10.50 33.68
CA GLN A 144 -7.08 9.16 34.27
C GLN A 144 -7.94 8.23 33.41
N ALA A 145 -9.08 8.69 32.91
CA ALA A 145 -9.93 7.89 32.02
C ALA A 145 -9.20 7.45 30.74
N MET A 146 -8.38 8.32 30.14
CA MET A 146 -7.54 7.96 28.99
C MET A 146 -6.54 6.84 29.35
N ILE A 147 -5.89 6.94 30.51
CA ILE A 147 -4.95 5.91 31.00
C ILE A 147 -5.68 4.58 31.24
N ASP A 148 -6.84 4.63 31.91
CA ASP A 148 -7.65 3.45 32.21
C ASP A 148 -8.12 2.76 30.92
N HIS A 149 -8.57 3.55 29.94
CA HIS A 149 -8.98 3.06 28.63
C HIS A 149 -7.83 2.34 27.89
N ILE A 150 -6.67 2.99 27.79
CA ILE A 150 -5.47 2.40 27.17
C ILE A 150 -5.13 1.05 27.83
N ASN A 151 -5.10 1.02 29.16
CA ASN A 151 -4.79 -0.21 29.89
C ASN A 151 -5.84 -1.31 29.66
N GLY A 152 -7.13 -0.98 29.71
CA GLY A 152 -8.21 -1.97 29.55
C GLY A 152 -8.22 -2.60 28.16
N VAL A 153 -8.15 -1.78 27.11
CA VAL A 153 -8.14 -2.27 25.72
C VAL A 153 -6.86 -3.06 25.42
N MET A 154 -5.70 -2.52 25.76
CA MET A 154 -4.43 -3.22 25.49
C MET A 154 -4.25 -4.48 26.34
N ALA A 155 -4.80 -4.55 27.56
CA ALA A 155 -4.78 -5.77 28.35
C ALA A 155 -5.56 -6.92 27.70
N HIS A 156 -6.73 -6.63 27.11
CA HIS A 156 -7.54 -7.63 26.39
C HIS A 156 -6.81 -8.20 25.16
N TYR A 157 -6.08 -7.33 24.46
CA TYR A 157 -5.35 -7.65 23.23
C TYR A 157 -3.84 -7.88 23.40
N LYS A 158 -3.37 -8.04 24.63
CA LYS A 158 -1.93 -8.13 24.94
C LYS A 158 -1.25 -9.26 24.17
N GLY A 159 -0.17 -8.94 23.46
CA GLY A 159 0.62 -9.90 22.68
C GLY A 159 -0.03 -10.34 21.36
N LYS A 160 -1.16 -9.74 20.97
CA LYS A 160 -1.96 -10.15 19.80
C LYS A 160 -1.96 -9.13 18.67
N ILE A 161 -1.51 -7.91 18.92
CA ILE A 161 -1.60 -6.77 18.00
C ILE A 161 -0.19 -6.37 17.55
N ALA A 162 0.01 -6.27 16.24
CA ALA A 162 1.32 -5.93 15.67
C ALA A 162 1.66 -4.45 15.88
N GLN A 163 0.68 -3.57 15.69
CA GLN A 163 0.81 -2.12 15.77
C GLN A 163 -0.41 -1.52 16.47
N TRP A 164 -0.22 -0.56 17.36
CA TRP A 164 -1.30 0.24 17.95
C TRP A 164 -1.18 1.69 17.49
N ASP A 165 -2.24 2.24 16.91
CA ASP A 165 -2.41 3.68 16.81
C ASP A 165 -2.80 4.17 18.22
N VAL A 166 -1.78 4.52 19.02
CA VAL A 166 -1.96 4.90 20.43
C VAL A 166 -2.64 6.25 20.51
N VAL A 167 -2.19 7.20 19.70
CA VAL A 167 -2.78 8.52 19.59
C VAL A 167 -3.08 8.82 18.13
N ASN A 168 -4.29 9.32 17.89
CA ASN A 168 -4.75 9.73 16.55
C ASN A 168 -5.02 11.25 16.51
N GLU A 169 -4.62 11.91 15.41
CA GLU A 169 -5.05 13.26 14.99
C GLU A 169 -4.92 14.39 16.03
N ALA A 170 -3.80 14.42 16.75
CA ALA A 170 -3.56 15.40 17.80
C ALA A 170 -3.12 16.77 17.29
N PHE A 171 -2.81 16.94 16.00
CA PHE A 171 -2.48 18.24 15.42
C PHE A 171 -3.68 18.88 14.73
N ALA A 172 -3.75 20.21 14.84
CA ALA A 172 -4.72 21.03 14.15
C ALA A 172 -4.39 21.09 12.65
N ASP A 173 -5.42 21.21 11.83
CA ASP A 173 -5.26 21.47 10.40
C ASP A 173 -4.87 22.93 10.14
N GLY A 174 -4.38 23.21 8.93
CA GLY A 174 -3.95 24.54 8.51
C GLY A 174 -2.47 24.81 8.73
N SER A 175 -2.11 26.09 8.88
CA SER A 175 -0.72 26.58 8.76
C SER A 175 0.01 26.77 10.08
N SER A 176 -0.65 26.59 11.23
CA SER A 176 -0.06 26.88 12.54
C SER A 176 0.91 25.79 13.02
N GLY A 177 0.64 24.53 12.67
CA GLY A 177 1.29 23.37 13.31
C GLY A 177 0.96 23.24 14.80
N ALA A 178 -0.13 23.86 15.26
CA ALA A 178 -0.57 23.77 16.65
C ALA A 178 -1.17 22.39 16.96
N ARG A 179 -1.24 22.07 18.26
CA ARG A 179 -2.07 20.96 18.72
C ARG A 179 -3.55 21.30 18.48
N ARG A 180 -4.35 20.26 18.21
CA ARG A 180 -5.80 20.37 18.06
C ARG A 180 -6.42 20.68 19.42
N ASP A 181 -7.20 21.75 19.51
CA ASP A 181 -7.98 22.02 20.72
C ASP A 181 -9.01 20.89 20.93
N SER A 182 -8.87 20.19 22.05
CA SER A 182 -9.68 19.04 22.42
C SER A 182 -9.73 18.94 23.94
N ASN A 183 -10.68 18.18 24.47
CA ASN A 183 -10.70 17.88 25.91
C ASN A 183 -9.38 17.21 26.35
N LEU A 184 -8.80 16.31 25.52
CA LEU A 184 -7.52 15.66 25.77
C LEU A 184 -6.35 16.65 25.83
N GLU A 185 -6.19 17.53 24.83
CA GLU A 185 -5.11 18.54 24.82
C GLU A 185 -5.22 19.48 26.03
N ARG A 186 -6.44 19.85 26.41
CA ARG A 186 -6.71 20.70 27.59
C ARG A 186 -6.41 20.02 28.94
N THR A 187 -6.12 18.71 28.96
CA THR A 187 -5.58 18.06 30.17
C THR A 187 -4.12 18.42 30.43
N GLY A 188 -3.41 18.94 29.41
CA GLY A 188 -1.98 19.26 29.44
C GLY A 188 -1.28 18.72 28.19
N SER A 189 -0.31 19.47 27.65
CA SER A 189 0.37 19.16 26.38
C SER A 189 1.16 17.85 26.39
N ASP A 190 1.42 17.30 27.57
CA ASP A 190 2.08 16.02 27.85
C ASP A 190 1.18 14.79 27.66
N TRP A 191 -0.13 14.97 27.41
CA TRP A 191 -1.08 13.86 27.33
C TRP A 191 -0.69 12.76 26.33
N ILE A 192 -0.10 13.15 25.19
CA ILE A 192 0.39 12.22 24.17
C ILE A 192 1.53 11.37 24.74
N GLU A 193 2.51 11.99 25.39
CA GLU A 193 3.62 11.27 26.01
C GLU A 193 3.13 10.29 27.09
N VAL A 194 2.17 10.73 27.91
CA VAL A 194 1.54 9.87 28.92
C VAL A 194 0.84 8.67 28.27
N ALA A 195 0.13 8.87 27.16
CA ALA A 195 -0.51 7.79 26.42
C ALA A 195 0.51 6.75 25.93
N PHE A 196 1.61 7.17 25.30
CA PHE A 196 2.67 6.26 24.84
C PHE A 196 3.35 5.51 25.98
N ARG A 197 3.68 6.20 27.09
CA ARG A 197 4.28 5.54 28.26
C ARG A 197 3.33 4.51 28.88
N THR A 198 2.04 4.82 28.94
CA THR A 198 1.01 3.89 29.41
C THR A 198 0.92 2.68 28.49
N ALA A 199 0.82 2.91 27.18
CA ALA A 199 0.72 1.84 26.19
C ALA A 199 1.91 0.88 26.21
N ARG A 200 3.14 1.41 26.34
CA ARG A 200 4.35 0.59 26.46
C ARG A 200 4.33 -0.31 27.69
N ALA A 201 3.80 0.18 28.81
CA ALA A 201 3.69 -0.60 30.03
C ALA A 201 2.60 -1.69 29.91
N ALA A 202 1.49 -1.37 29.26
CA ALA A 202 0.38 -2.30 29.05
C ALA A 202 0.80 -3.49 28.18
N ASP A 203 1.42 -3.23 27.03
CA ASP A 203 1.94 -4.23 26.11
C ASP A 203 3.30 -3.83 25.49
N PRO A 204 4.41 -4.36 26.02
CA PRO A 204 5.73 -4.11 25.46
C PRO A 204 5.97 -4.71 24.08
N SER A 205 5.16 -5.68 23.63
CA SER A 205 5.37 -6.43 22.40
C SER A 205 4.85 -5.73 21.14
N ALA A 206 3.88 -4.83 21.29
CA ALA A 206 3.31 -4.07 20.19
C ALA A 206 4.21 -2.89 19.77
N LYS A 207 4.21 -2.58 18.47
CA LYS A 207 4.73 -1.30 17.98
C LYS A 207 3.73 -0.19 18.28
N LEU A 208 4.21 0.91 18.86
CA LEU A 208 3.38 2.04 19.26
C LEU A 208 3.50 3.17 18.23
N CYS A 209 2.38 3.46 17.55
CA CYS A 209 2.31 4.43 16.47
C CYS A 209 1.58 5.71 16.90
N TYR A 210 2.07 6.84 16.41
CA TYR A 210 1.28 8.08 16.31
C TYR A 210 0.67 8.13 14.90
N ASN A 211 -0.64 8.36 14.77
CA ASN A 211 -1.34 8.37 13.48
C ASN A 211 -2.02 9.72 13.23
N ASP A 212 -1.97 10.24 11.99
CA ASP A 212 -2.61 11.51 11.63
C ASP A 212 -2.78 11.62 10.10
N TYR A 213 -3.66 12.54 9.66
CA TYR A 213 -3.82 12.93 8.25
C TYR A 213 -3.26 14.32 7.98
N ASN A 214 -3.12 14.68 6.71
CA ASN A 214 -2.56 15.97 6.28
C ASN A 214 -1.16 16.21 6.86
N VAL A 215 -0.40 15.13 6.92
CA VAL A 215 0.98 15.08 7.40
C VAL A 215 1.91 14.42 6.38
N GLU A 216 1.41 14.22 5.16
CA GLU A 216 2.11 13.55 4.06
C GLU A 216 3.02 14.52 3.30
N ASP A 217 2.56 15.75 3.05
CA ASP A 217 3.34 16.77 2.35
C ASP A 217 4.38 17.38 3.30
N TRP A 218 5.66 17.23 2.97
CA TRP A 218 6.76 17.70 3.81
C TRP A 218 6.73 19.21 4.07
N THR A 219 6.12 19.99 3.16
CA THR A 219 6.07 21.46 3.26
C THR A 219 5.02 21.96 4.24
N TRP A 220 4.08 21.11 4.67
CA TRP A 220 2.98 21.54 5.52
C TRP A 220 3.39 21.71 6.98
N ALA A 221 2.82 22.74 7.63
CA ALA A 221 3.12 23.06 9.02
C ALA A 221 2.75 21.91 9.98
N LYS A 222 1.65 21.21 9.70
CA LYS A 222 1.19 20.03 10.45
C LYS A 222 2.23 18.89 10.40
N THR A 223 2.74 18.55 9.21
CA THR A 223 3.84 17.59 9.01
C THR A 223 5.07 17.96 9.84
N GLN A 224 5.49 19.23 9.77
CA GLN A 224 6.66 19.73 10.49
C GLN A 224 6.45 19.70 12.02
N ALA A 225 5.24 19.97 12.50
CA ALA A 225 4.91 19.89 13.93
C ALA A 225 4.94 18.45 14.44
N MET A 226 4.34 17.52 13.69
CA MET A 226 4.41 16.09 13.98
C MET A 226 5.86 15.60 14.01
N TYR A 227 6.68 15.99 13.02
CA TYR A 227 8.09 15.63 12.95
C TYR A 227 8.88 16.13 14.18
N ARG A 228 8.66 17.39 14.59
CA ARG A 228 9.30 17.95 15.79
C ARG A 228 8.92 17.20 17.06
N MET A 229 7.65 16.82 17.21
CA MET A 229 7.20 16.03 18.36
C MET A 229 7.86 14.66 18.39
N VAL A 230 7.86 13.92 17.27
CA VAL A 230 8.47 12.59 17.22
C VAL A 230 9.98 12.68 17.48
N ARG A 231 10.66 13.69 16.92
CA ARG A 231 12.08 13.94 17.19
C ARG A 231 12.35 14.19 18.69
N ASP A 232 11.54 15.04 19.32
CA ASP A 232 11.63 15.31 20.77
C ASP A 232 11.40 14.03 21.59
N PHE A 233 10.40 13.24 21.23
CA PHE A 233 10.09 11.96 21.88
C PHE A 233 11.27 10.99 21.81
N LYS A 234 11.91 10.86 20.64
CA LYS A 234 13.11 10.03 20.49
C LYS A 234 14.29 10.56 21.29
N GLN A 235 14.47 11.87 21.38
CA GLN A 235 15.54 12.49 22.19
C GLN A 235 15.35 12.26 23.70
N ARG A 236 14.11 12.28 24.20
CA ARG A 236 13.79 12.13 25.62
C ARG A 236 13.43 10.71 26.05
N GLY A 237 13.48 9.73 25.14
CA GLY A 237 13.16 8.33 25.43
C GLY A 237 11.66 8.09 25.71
N VAL A 238 10.77 8.82 25.04
CA VAL A 238 9.34 8.49 24.99
C VAL A 238 9.15 7.27 24.07
N PRO A 239 8.40 6.23 24.47
CA PRO A 239 8.36 4.96 23.75
C PRO A 239 7.44 5.03 22.52
N ILE A 240 7.94 5.61 21.44
CA ILE A 240 7.31 5.61 20.12
C ILE A 240 8.16 4.80 19.14
N ASP A 241 7.49 3.87 18.45
CA ASP A 241 8.13 2.96 17.49
C ASP A 241 7.79 3.29 16.05
N CYS A 242 6.62 3.89 15.79
CA CYS A 242 6.13 4.15 14.44
C CYS A 242 5.37 5.46 14.29
N VAL A 243 5.23 5.87 13.03
CA VAL A 243 4.32 6.95 12.61
C VAL A 243 3.44 6.44 11.47
N GLY A 244 2.13 6.54 11.66
CA GLY A 244 1.10 6.26 10.68
C GLY A 244 0.72 7.52 9.91
N PHE A 245 0.69 7.42 8.59
CA PHE A 245 0.25 8.46 7.68
C PHE A 245 -1.07 8.00 7.06
N GLN A 246 -2.18 8.64 7.45
CA GLN A 246 -3.51 8.24 7.00
C GLN A 246 -3.59 8.22 5.47
N SER A 247 -3.01 9.21 4.80
CA SER A 247 -2.91 9.25 3.33
C SER A 247 -4.27 9.30 2.62
N HIS A 248 -5.20 10.08 3.18
CA HIS A 248 -6.50 10.39 2.58
C HIS A 248 -6.38 11.46 1.47
N PHE A 249 -5.89 11.06 0.30
CA PHE A 249 -5.59 11.98 -0.79
C PHE A 249 -6.82 12.39 -1.59
N ASN A 250 -7.00 13.69 -1.80
CA ASN A 250 -8.09 14.26 -2.59
C ASN A 250 -7.68 15.63 -3.17
N SER A 251 -8.54 16.30 -3.94
CA SER A 251 -8.19 17.59 -4.53
C SER A 251 -7.83 18.70 -3.52
N GLY A 252 -8.36 18.64 -2.30
CA GLY A 252 -8.05 19.60 -1.23
C GLY A 252 -6.80 19.25 -0.43
N SER A 253 -6.35 18.01 -0.49
CA SER A 253 -5.12 17.53 0.15
C SER A 253 -4.48 16.49 -0.78
N PRO A 254 -3.89 16.95 -1.90
CA PRO A 254 -3.42 16.04 -2.94
C PRO A 254 -2.15 15.32 -2.53
N TYR A 255 -1.94 14.14 -3.11
CA TYR A 255 -0.64 13.49 -3.08
C TYR A 255 0.43 14.39 -3.70
N ASN A 256 1.62 14.41 -3.08
CA ASN A 256 2.80 15.06 -3.60
C ASN A 256 3.97 14.06 -3.57
N SER A 257 4.83 14.09 -4.60
CA SER A 257 6.07 13.28 -4.66
C SER A 257 7.01 13.47 -3.47
N ASN A 258 6.91 14.59 -2.74
CA ASN A 258 7.67 14.80 -1.51
C ASN A 258 7.18 13.93 -0.33
N PHE A 259 6.10 13.15 -0.49
CA PHE A 259 5.66 12.19 0.51
C PHE A 259 6.74 11.16 0.82
N ARG A 260 7.48 10.70 -0.20
CA ARG A 260 8.69 9.87 0.00
C ARG A 260 9.70 10.55 0.93
N THR A 261 9.95 11.84 0.74
CA THR A 261 10.87 12.61 1.58
C THR A 261 10.36 12.67 3.03
N THR A 262 9.04 12.85 3.23
CA THR A 262 8.41 12.77 4.55
C THR A 262 8.67 11.41 5.21
N LEU A 263 8.35 10.31 4.52
CA LEU A 263 8.58 8.95 5.04
C LEU A 263 10.06 8.72 5.41
N GLN A 264 10.99 9.16 4.55
CA GLN A 264 12.43 9.05 4.79
C GLN A 264 12.88 9.86 6.02
N ASN A 265 12.38 11.08 6.18
CA ASN A 265 12.75 11.94 7.30
C ASN A 265 12.26 11.37 8.64
N PHE A 266 11.04 10.86 8.72
CA PHE A 266 10.56 10.17 9.92
C PHE A 266 11.33 8.87 10.18
N ALA A 267 11.60 8.07 9.14
CA ALA A 267 12.43 6.88 9.26
C ALA A 267 13.83 7.19 9.83
N ALA A 268 14.43 8.32 9.45
CA ALA A 268 15.73 8.77 9.94
C ALA A 268 15.74 9.13 11.45
N LEU A 269 14.58 9.36 12.07
CA LEU A 269 14.46 9.52 13.53
C LEU A 269 14.54 8.19 14.29
N GLY A 270 14.64 7.05 13.60
CA GLY A 270 14.67 5.73 14.21
C GLY A 270 13.29 5.24 14.66
N VAL A 271 12.25 5.68 13.96
CA VAL A 271 10.89 5.09 14.01
C VAL A 271 10.58 4.44 12.68
N ASP A 272 9.73 3.42 12.70
CA ASP A 272 9.14 2.88 11.48
C ASP A 272 8.04 3.81 10.95
N VAL A 273 7.66 3.64 9.70
CA VAL A 273 6.56 4.39 9.07
C VAL A 273 5.55 3.42 8.46
N ALA A 274 4.29 3.82 8.40
CA ALA A 274 3.23 3.03 7.79
C ALA A 274 2.24 3.95 7.07
N VAL A 275 1.76 3.51 5.91
CA VAL A 275 0.57 4.12 5.28
C VAL A 275 -0.64 3.40 5.84
N THR A 276 -1.54 4.11 6.51
CA THR A 276 -2.50 3.49 7.44
C THR A 276 -3.96 3.50 6.97
N GLU A 277 -4.37 4.50 6.18
CA GLU A 277 -5.78 4.73 5.84
C GLU A 277 -5.93 5.15 4.36
N LEU A 278 -5.12 4.57 3.47
CA LEU A 278 -5.00 5.03 2.08
C LEU A 278 -6.34 4.94 1.34
N ASP A 279 -6.79 6.09 0.86
CA ASP A 279 -7.81 6.23 -0.16
C ASP A 279 -7.46 7.45 -1.02
N ILE A 280 -7.75 7.38 -2.32
CA ILE A 280 -7.37 8.44 -3.28
C ILE A 280 -8.57 8.77 -4.13
N GLN A 281 -9.07 10.01 -4.04
CA GLN A 281 -10.21 10.47 -4.84
C GLN A 281 -10.05 10.16 -6.34
N GLY A 282 -11.03 9.46 -6.91
CA GLY A 282 -11.04 8.99 -8.30
C GLY A 282 -10.17 7.75 -8.58
N ALA A 283 -9.43 7.26 -7.59
CA ALA A 283 -8.47 6.16 -7.68
C ALA A 283 -7.55 6.20 -8.91
N PRO A 284 -6.83 7.32 -9.16
CA PRO A 284 -5.89 7.41 -10.27
C PRO A 284 -4.79 6.35 -10.14
N SER A 285 -4.61 5.58 -11.22
CA SER A 285 -3.68 4.45 -11.25
C SER A 285 -2.24 4.86 -10.95
N SER A 286 -1.77 6.00 -11.49
CA SER A 286 -0.42 6.51 -11.23
C SER A 286 -0.20 6.89 -9.77
N THR A 287 -1.13 7.62 -9.15
CA THR A 287 -1.00 8.05 -7.75
C THR A 287 -0.97 6.86 -6.79
N TYR A 288 -1.83 5.86 -7.01
CA TYR A 288 -1.80 4.63 -6.21
C TYR A 288 -0.46 3.90 -6.32
N ALA A 289 0.07 3.75 -7.55
CA ALA A 289 1.39 3.16 -7.76
C ALA A 289 2.51 4.00 -7.12
N ASN A 290 2.42 5.33 -7.18
CA ASN A 290 3.41 6.24 -6.61
C ASN A 290 3.50 6.11 -5.09
N VAL A 291 2.36 6.12 -4.38
CA VAL A 291 2.30 5.93 -2.92
C VAL A 291 2.91 4.59 -2.50
N VAL A 292 2.60 3.52 -3.25
CA VAL A 292 3.18 2.19 -2.98
C VAL A 292 4.68 2.18 -3.22
N ASN A 293 5.16 2.79 -4.30
CA ASN A 293 6.58 2.92 -4.60
C ASN A 293 7.33 3.78 -3.55
N ASP A 294 6.67 4.79 -2.98
CA ASP A 294 7.23 5.58 -1.88
C ASP A 294 7.47 4.72 -0.64
N CYS A 295 6.51 3.84 -0.29
CA CYS A 295 6.70 2.88 0.79
C CYS A 295 7.81 1.86 0.46
N LEU A 296 7.84 1.31 -0.76
CA LEU A 296 8.87 0.35 -1.19
C LEU A 296 10.28 0.97 -1.15
N ALA A 297 10.40 2.28 -1.44
CA ALA A 297 11.66 3.03 -1.40
C ALA A 297 12.19 3.32 0.02
N VAL A 298 11.38 3.11 1.07
CA VAL A 298 11.78 3.35 2.47
C VAL A 298 11.83 2.02 3.21
N SER A 299 13.02 1.58 3.63
CA SER A 299 13.23 0.29 4.29
C SER A 299 12.45 0.13 5.61
N ARG A 300 12.17 1.24 6.28
CA ARG A 300 11.37 1.31 7.51
C ARG A 300 9.87 1.46 7.26
N CYS A 301 9.42 1.54 6.01
CA CYS A 301 7.99 1.50 5.72
C CYS A 301 7.48 0.06 5.85
N LEU A 302 6.63 -0.17 6.86
CA LEU A 302 6.16 -1.50 7.23
C LEU A 302 5.16 -2.07 6.22
N GLY A 303 4.37 -1.20 5.59
CA GLY A 303 3.32 -1.61 4.66
C GLY A 303 2.30 -0.50 4.40
N VAL A 304 1.29 -0.87 3.64
CA VAL A 304 0.21 0.02 3.20
C VAL A 304 -1.14 -0.59 3.56
N THR A 305 -2.02 0.15 4.22
CA THR A 305 -3.42 -0.24 4.45
C THR A 305 -4.33 0.69 3.66
N VAL A 306 -5.27 0.12 2.88
CA VAL A 306 -6.33 0.88 2.22
C VAL A 306 -7.59 0.95 3.09
N TRP A 307 -8.28 2.08 3.09
CA TRP A 307 -9.38 2.35 4.03
C TRP A 307 -10.75 1.83 3.54
N GLY A 308 -10.78 0.53 3.24
CA GLY A 308 -11.97 -0.22 2.87
C GLY A 308 -11.71 -1.21 1.73
N VAL A 309 -12.67 -2.11 1.49
CA VAL A 309 -12.55 -3.16 0.46
C VAL A 309 -13.01 -2.66 -0.90
N ARG A 310 -14.30 -2.34 -1.06
CA ARG A 310 -14.89 -1.81 -2.31
C ARG A 310 -15.24 -0.34 -2.13
N ASP A 311 -15.37 0.40 -3.22
CA ASP A 311 -15.84 1.80 -3.19
C ASP A 311 -17.15 1.98 -2.41
N SER A 312 -18.08 1.01 -2.48
CA SER A 312 -19.34 1.00 -1.71
C SER A 312 -19.18 0.81 -0.20
N ASP A 313 -18.00 0.35 0.24
CA ASP A 313 -17.65 0.17 1.65
C ASP A 313 -16.83 1.35 2.19
N SER A 314 -16.41 2.29 1.33
CA SER A 314 -15.66 3.48 1.76
C SER A 314 -16.56 4.46 2.50
N TRP A 315 -16.03 5.05 3.58
CA TRP A 315 -16.61 6.23 4.23
C TRP A 315 -16.76 7.45 3.31
N ARG A 316 -16.06 7.47 2.16
CA ARG A 316 -16.08 8.50 1.12
C ARG A 316 -16.48 7.91 -0.24
N SER A 317 -17.51 7.06 -0.27
CA SER A 317 -17.90 6.33 -1.48
C SER A 317 -18.15 7.21 -2.71
N GLY A 318 -18.58 8.47 -2.52
CA GLY A 318 -18.77 9.45 -3.61
C GLY A 318 -17.48 9.80 -4.36
N ASP A 319 -16.31 9.60 -3.75
CA ASP A 319 -15.00 9.82 -4.36
C ASP A 319 -14.52 8.60 -5.16
N THR A 320 -15.19 7.45 -5.06
CA THR A 320 -14.75 6.15 -5.61
C THR A 320 -13.26 5.87 -5.36
N PRO A 321 -12.78 5.90 -4.10
CA PRO A 321 -11.36 6.12 -3.86
C PRO A 321 -10.54 4.83 -3.64
N LEU A 322 -11.16 3.65 -3.68
CA LEU A 322 -10.55 2.35 -3.33
C LEU A 322 -10.13 1.55 -4.57
N LEU A 323 -9.68 0.30 -4.35
CA LEU A 323 -9.10 -0.57 -5.38
C LEU A 323 -10.11 -1.52 -6.05
N PHE A 324 -11.32 -1.64 -5.51
CA PHE A 324 -12.38 -2.48 -6.05
C PHE A 324 -13.65 -1.66 -6.27
N ASN A 325 -14.33 -1.91 -7.39
CA ASN A 325 -15.66 -1.36 -7.64
C ASN A 325 -16.70 -1.99 -6.71
N ASN A 326 -17.91 -1.41 -6.71
CA ASN A 326 -19.04 -1.88 -5.89
C ASN A 326 -19.41 -3.36 -6.13
N ASP A 327 -19.24 -3.85 -7.35
CA ASP A 327 -19.50 -5.24 -7.73
C ASP A 327 -18.37 -6.21 -7.33
N GLY A 328 -17.26 -5.71 -6.80
CA GLY A 328 -16.09 -6.49 -6.44
C GLY A 328 -15.06 -6.67 -7.57
N SER A 329 -15.30 -6.09 -8.75
CA SER A 329 -14.32 -6.08 -9.84
C SER A 329 -13.09 -5.25 -9.47
N LYS A 330 -11.91 -5.71 -9.89
CA LYS A 330 -10.63 -5.02 -9.68
C LYS A 330 -10.61 -3.75 -10.54
N LYS A 331 -10.26 -2.60 -9.94
CA LYS A 331 -10.08 -1.34 -10.68
C LYS A 331 -8.71 -1.30 -11.39
N PRO A 332 -8.52 -0.37 -12.33
CA PRO A 332 -7.21 -0.07 -12.92
C PRO A 332 -6.11 0.14 -11.87
N ALA A 333 -6.42 0.91 -10.82
CA ALA A 333 -5.53 1.15 -9.69
C ALA A 333 -5.08 -0.12 -8.97
N TYR A 334 -5.93 -1.14 -8.83
CA TYR A 334 -5.53 -2.43 -8.24
C TYR A 334 -4.34 -3.03 -9.00
N THR A 335 -4.40 -3.01 -10.33
CA THR A 335 -3.35 -3.62 -11.18
C THR A 335 -2.08 -2.78 -11.12
N ALA A 336 -2.21 -1.44 -11.06
CA ALA A 336 -1.08 -0.55 -10.87
C ALA A 336 -0.35 -0.82 -9.54
N VAL A 337 -1.09 -1.00 -8.44
CA VAL A 337 -0.55 -1.38 -7.13
C VAL A 337 0.13 -2.75 -7.20
N LEU A 338 -0.55 -3.77 -7.71
CA LEU A 338 -0.02 -5.13 -7.78
C LEU A 338 1.28 -5.18 -8.63
N ASN A 339 1.32 -4.44 -9.73
CA ASN A 339 2.52 -4.32 -10.55
C ASN A 339 3.66 -3.63 -9.79
N ALA A 340 3.39 -2.54 -9.05
CA ALA A 340 4.39 -1.85 -8.26
C ALA A 340 4.99 -2.75 -7.16
N LEU A 341 4.14 -3.50 -6.44
CA LEU A 341 4.58 -4.45 -5.42
C LEU A 341 5.46 -5.58 -6.00
N ASN A 342 5.17 -6.02 -7.21
CA ASN A 342 5.97 -7.03 -7.93
C ASN A 342 7.23 -6.45 -8.61
N GLY A 343 7.67 -5.24 -8.27
CA GLY A 343 8.89 -4.63 -8.80
C GLY A 343 8.73 -3.90 -10.13
N GLY A 344 7.50 -3.72 -10.62
CA GLY A 344 7.18 -3.03 -11.86
C GLY A 344 7.68 -3.72 -13.13
N SER A 345 7.21 -3.27 -14.30
CA SER A 345 7.84 -3.65 -15.56
C SER A 345 9.03 -2.74 -15.83
N THR A 346 10.16 -3.30 -16.29
CA THR A 346 11.35 -2.54 -16.71
C THR A 346 11.11 -1.68 -17.97
N THR A 347 9.90 -1.72 -18.54
CA THR A 347 9.48 -0.89 -19.67
C THR A 347 8.47 0.15 -19.17
N PRO A 348 8.88 1.43 -19.01
CA PRO A 348 7.97 2.49 -18.64
C PRO A 348 6.78 2.55 -19.60
N PRO A 349 5.54 2.76 -19.12
CA PRO A 349 4.45 3.22 -19.96
C PRO A 349 4.89 4.40 -20.85
N PRO A 350 4.61 4.38 -22.17
CA PRO A 350 4.75 5.58 -22.99
C PRO A 350 3.91 6.71 -22.37
N ALA A 351 4.53 7.87 -22.12
CA ALA A 351 3.88 9.00 -21.45
C ALA A 351 2.85 9.71 -22.36
N ASP A 352 3.04 9.66 -23.68
CA ASP A 352 2.32 10.47 -24.67
C ASP A 352 1.64 9.62 -25.75
N GLY A 353 0.80 8.67 -25.33
CA GLY A 353 0.16 7.75 -26.26
C GLY A 353 1.16 6.81 -26.95
N GLY A 354 0.67 5.70 -27.47
CA GLY A 354 1.53 4.74 -28.16
C GLY A 354 0.74 3.69 -28.88
N GLN A 355 1.45 2.92 -29.69
CA GLN A 355 0.86 1.76 -30.34
C GLN A 355 0.66 0.63 -29.34
N ILE A 356 -0.42 -0.14 -29.50
CA ILE A 356 -0.64 -1.38 -28.76
C ILE A 356 -0.48 -2.53 -29.76
N LYS A 357 0.67 -3.19 -29.71
CA LYS A 357 1.06 -4.23 -30.67
C LYS A 357 0.78 -5.61 -30.12
N GLY A 358 0.01 -6.43 -30.85
CA GLY A 358 -0.28 -7.81 -30.50
C GLY A 358 0.95 -8.70 -30.66
N ALA A 359 1.28 -9.49 -29.64
CA ALA A 359 2.48 -10.33 -29.62
C ALA A 359 2.41 -11.46 -30.67
N GLY A 360 1.23 -12.05 -30.88
CA GLY A 360 1.04 -13.13 -31.85
C GLY A 360 1.04 -12.68 -33.32
N SER A 361 0.63 -11.44 -33.60
CA SER A 361 0.47 -10.92 -34.97
C SER A 361 1.58 -9.98 -35.41
N GLY A 362 2.26 -9.32 -34.47
CA GLY A 362 3.14 -8.20 -34.75
C GLY A 362 2.41 -6.96 -35.30
N ARG A 363 1.08 -6.92 -35.19
CA ARG A 363 0.21 -5.85 -35.69
C ARG A 363 -0.36 -5.02 -34.56
N CYS A 364 -0.76 -3.80 -34.87
CA CYS A 364 -1.23 -2.82 -33.92
C CYS A 364 -2.75 -2.79 -33.81
N LEU A 365 -3.25 -2.46 -32.62
CA LEU A 365 -4.65 -2.14 -32.37
C LEU A 365 -5.01 -0.89 -33.18
N ASP A 366 -5.95 -1.04 -34.09
CA ASP A 366 -6.26 -0.07 -35.14
C ASP A 366 -7.76 0.22 -35.18
N VAL A 367 -8.10 1.50 -35.31
CA VAL A 367 -9.46 1.90 -35.68
C VAL A 367 -9.57 1.92 -37.21
N PRO A 368 -10.43 1.06 -37.82
CA PRO A 368 -10.53 0.91 -39.27
C PRO A 368 -10.74 2.23 -39.99
N SER A 369 -9.91 2.47 -41.02
CA SER A 369 -9.98 3.66 -41.89
C SER A 369 -9.95 4.99 -41.14
N ALA A 370 -9.35 5.01 -39.94
CA ALA A 370 -9.36 6.16 -39.03
C ALA A 370 -10.76 6.73 -38.74
N SER A 371 -11.78 5.86 -38.74
CA SER A 371 -13.15 6.23 -38.39
C SER A 371 -13.23 6.84 -36.99
N THR A 372 -14.09 7.84 -36.80
CA THR A 372 -14.44 8.40 -35.49
C THR A 372 -15.87 8.08 -35.09
N THR A 373 -16.56 7.22 -35.85
CA THR A 373 -17.94 6.82 -35.60
C THR A 373 -18.02 5.88 -34.40
N ASP A 374 -18.87 6.23 -33.43
CA ASP A 374 -19.18 5.38 -32.29
C ASP A 374 -19.72 4.03 -32.76
N GLY A 375 -19.21 2.97 -32.15
CA GLY A 375 -19.52 1.61 -32.56
C GLY A 375 -18.62 1.06 -33.66
N THR A 376 -17.55 1.75 -34.08
CA THR A 376 -16.58 1.12 -35.01
C THR A 376 -15.79 0.05 -34.26
N GLN A 377 -15.92 -1.22 -34.66
CA GLN A 377 -15.13 -2.32 -34.08
C GLN A 377 -13.65 -2.13 -34.43
N VAL A 378 -12.78 -2.30 -33.45
CA VAL A 378 -11.34 -2.19 -33.67
C VAL A 378 -10.79 -3.49 -34.27
N GLN A 379 -9.64 -3.40 -34.91
CA GLN A 379 -9.00 -4.50 -35.63
C GLN A 379 -7.50 -4.55 -35.37
N LEU A 380 -6.85 -5.60 -35.86
CA LEU A 380 -5.41 -5.62 -36.10
C LEU A 380 -5.10 -5.04 -37.48
N TRP A 381 -4.08 -4.18 -37.52
CA TRP A 381 -3.53 -3.66 -38.77
C TRP A 381 -2.01 -3.49 -38.66
N ASP A 382 -1.31 -3.46 -39.79
CA ASP A 382 0.13 -3.19 -39.80
C ASP A 382 0.42 -1.87 -39.07
N CYS A 383 1.46 -1.87 -38.24
CA CYS A 383 1.77 -0.73 -37.38
C CYS A 383 2.26 0.47 -38.21
N HIS A 384 1.63 1.63 -38.03
CA HIS A 384 2.03 2.89 -38.66
C HIS A 384 1.77 4.11 -37.75
N SER A 385 2.31 5.28 -38.10
CA SER A 385 2.20 6.51 -37.31
C SER A 385 0.85 7.23 -37.43
N GLY A 386 -0.22 6.49 -37.73
CA GLY A 386 -1.56 7.06 -37.88
C GLY A 386 -2.20 7.30 -36.52
N THR A 387 -2.96 8.39 -36.41
CA THR A 387 -3.68 8.76 -35.16
C THR A 387 -4.64 7.67 -34.69
N ASN A 388 -5.14 6.84 -35.61
CA ASN A 388 -6.02 5.70 -35.37
C ASN A 388 -5.35 4.49 -34.70
N GLN A 389 -4.04 4.55 -34.48
CA GLN A 389 -3.27 3.57 -33.72
C GLN A 389 -2.57 4.16 -32.49
N GLN A 390 -2.82 5.44 -32.17
CA GLN A 390 -2.24 6.09 -31.00
C GLN A 390 -3.20 6.00 -29.83
N TRP A 391 -2.88 5.13 -28.88
CA TRP A 391 -3.70 4.87 -27.71
C TRP A 391 -3.04 5.41 -26.45
N THR A 392 -3.77 6.22 -25.69
CA THR A 392 -3.33 6.77 -24.40
C THR A 392 -4.02 6.04 -23.27
N TYR A 393 -3.27 5.41 -22.38
CA TYR A 393 -3.81 4.82 -21.16
C TYR A 393 -3.92 5.90 -20.07
N THR A 394 -5.13 6.22 -19.64
CA THR A 394 -5.38 7.28 -18.65
C THR A 394 -5.29 6.76 -17.22
N ASP A 395 -5.20 7.67 -16.24
CA ASP A 395 -5.23 7.31 -14.82
C ASP A 395 -6.52 6.62 -14.38
N ALA A 396 -7.64 6.94 -15.05
CA ALA A 396 -8.94 6.29 -14.87
C ALA A 396 -8.99 4.87 -15.50
N GLY A 397 -7.93 4.46 -16.20
CA GLY A 397 -7.78 3.17 -16.87
C GLY A 397 -8.46 3.07 -18.24
N GLU A 398 -8.78 4.20 -18.87
CA GLU A 398 -9.30 4.19 -20.24
C GLU A 398 -8.16 4.03 -21.24
N LEU A 399 -8.41 3.34 -22.35
CA LEU A 399 -7.54 3.39 -23.54
C LEU A 399 -8.17 4.35 -24.55
N ARG A 400 -7.66 5.59 -24.57
CA ARG A 400 -8.20 6.67 -25.40
C ARG A 400 -7.51 6.74 -26.76
N VAL A 401 -8.29 7.03 -27.80
CA VAL A 401 -7.84 7.35 -29.15
C VAL A 401 -8.50 8.66 -29.60
N TYR A 402 -7.83 9.44 -30.44
CA TYR A 402 -8.30 10.78 -30.89
C TYR A 402 -8.61 11.77 -29.75
N GLY A 403 -8.03 11.55 -28.55
CA GLY A 403 -8.24 12.37 -27.36
C GLY A 403 -9.55 12.06 -26.60
N ASN A 404 -10.68 11.88 -27.29
CA ASN A 404 -12.00 11.75 -26.64
C ASN A 404 -12.84 10.52 -27.07
N LYS A 405 -12.23 9.56 -27.77
CA LYS A 405 -12.82 8.22 -27.97
C LYS A 405 -12.14 7.23 -27.06
N CYS A 406 -12.90 6.29 -26.54
CA CYS A 406 -12.46 5.26 -25.62
C CYS A 406 -12.62 3.89 -26.26
N LEU A 407 -11.68 2.99 -25.99
CA LEU A 407 -11.85 1.56 -26.23
C LEU A 407 -12.98 1.05 -25.34
N ASP A 408 -14.02 0.52 -25.96
CA ASP A 408 -15.32 0.25 -25.36
C ASP A 408 -15.72 -1.20 -25.63
N ALA A 409 -16.15 -1.92 -24.60
CA ALA A 409 -16.73 -3.25 -24.73
C ALA A 409 -18.26 -3.15 -24.83
N ALA A 410 -18.82 -3.63 -25.95
CA ALA A 410 -20.26 -3.67 -26.21
C ALA A 410 -20.92 -4.95 -25.64
N GLY A 411 -20.54 -5.34 -24.41
CA GLY A 411 -21.01 -6.53 -23.73
C GLY A 411 -19.97 -7.12 -22.78
N THR A 412 -20.38 -8.08 -21.94
CA THR A 412 -19.53 -8.69 -20.91
C THR A 412 -19.19 -10.16 -21.16
N GLY A 413 -19.77 -10.78 -22.20
CA GLY A 413 -19.55 -12.19 -22.53
C GLY A 413 -18.43 -12.43 -23.54
N ASN A 414 -18.02 -13.69 -23.68
CA ASN A 414 -17.13 -14.12 -24.75
C ASN A 414 -17.72 -13.77 -26.11
N GLY A 415 -16.90 -13.22 -27.00
CA GLY A 415 -17.34 -12.74 -28.32
C GLY A 415 -17.90 -11.32 -28.31
N ALA A 416 -17.98 -10.65 -27.15
CA ALA A 416 -18.43 -9.27 -27.12
C ALA A 416 -17.50 -8.38 -27.95
N LYS A 417 -18.12 -7.53 -28.76
CA LYS A 417 -17.44 -6.60 -29.67
C LYS A 417 -16.64 -5.58 -28.87
N VAL A 418 -15.38 -5.37 -29.25
CA VAL A 418 -14.54 -4.28 -28.76
C VAL A 418 -14.46 -3.20 -29.82
N GLN A 419 -14.83 -1.98 -29.47
CA GLN A 419 -15.07 -0.89 -30.42
C GLN A 419 -14.53 0.44 -29.87
N ILE A 420 -14.61 1.49 -30.68
CA ILE A 420 -14.52 2.86 -30.15
C ILE A 420 -15.91 3.40 -29.82
N TYR A 421 -16.00 4.13 -28.71
CA TYR A 421 -17.19 4.89 -28.33
C TYR A 421 -16.78 6.21 -27.66
N SER A 422 -17.68 7.19 -27.57
CA SER A 422 -17.42 8.43 -26.84
C SER A 422 -17.11 8.13 -25.37
N CYS A 423 -16.06 8.75 -24.81
CA CYS A 423 -15.67 8.49 -23.43
C CYS A 423 -16.72 9.02 -22.44
N TRP A 424 -17.15 8.18 -21.51
CA TRP A 424 -18.12 8.56 -20.46
C TRP A 424 -17.79 8.01 -19.07
N GLY A 425 -16.66 7.31 -18.92
CA GLY A 425 -16.18 6.81 -17.63
C GLY A 425 -16.80 5.49 -17.14
N GLY A 426 -17.57 4.81 -17.99
CA GLY A 426 -18.15 3.50 -17.69
C GLY A 426 -17.08 2.41 -17.50
N ASP A 427 -17.35 1.41 -16.66
CA ASP A 427 -16.40 0.32 -16.41
C ASP A 427 -16.18 -0.59 -17.62
N ASN A 428 -17.07 -0.56 -18.61
CA ASN A 428 -16.88 -1.21 -19.91
C ASN A 428 -15.88 -0.46 -20.82
N GLN A 429 -15.43 0.74 -20.42
CA GLN A 429 -14.39 1.53 -21.07
C GLN A 429 -13.07 1.55 -20.28
N LYS A 430 -13.02 0.84 -19.15
CA LYS A 430 -11.83 0.74 -18.30
C LYS A 430 -11.16 -0.62 -18.47
N TRP A 431 -9.84 -0.59 -18.47
CA TRP A 431 -8.99 -1.73 -18.78
C TRP A 431 -7.89 -1.84 -17.74
N ARG A 432 -7.46 -3.07 -17.46
CA ARG A 432 -6.32 -3.39 -16.60
C ARG A 432 -5.18 -3.88 -17.48
N LEU A 433 -4.02 -3.24 -17.38
CA LEU A 433 -2.81 -3.63 -18.09
C LEU A 433 -1.97 -4.54 -17.18
N ASN A 434 -2.08 -5.86 -17.37
CA ASN A 434 -1.37 -6.84 -16.57
C ASN A 434 0.10 -6.96 -17.01
N SER A 435 0.96 -7.43 -16.12
CA SER A 435 2.40 -7.60 -16.38
C SER A 435 2.74 -8.69 -17.41
N ASP A 436 1.84 -9.65 -17.63
CA ASP A 436 1.98 -10.72 -18.63
C ASP A 436 1.66 -10.26 -20.07
N GLY A 437 1.28 -8.99 -20.24
CA GLY A 437 0.91 -8.37 -21.51
C GLY A 437 -0.59 -8.47 -21.83
N SER A 438 -1.40 -9.12 -21.00
CA SER A 438 -2.85 -9.14 -21.19
C SER A 438 -3.50 -7.80 -20.83
N ILE A 439 -4.55 -7.44 -21.58
CA ILE A 439 -5.38 -6.27 -21.36
C ILE A 439 -6.78 -6.76 -21.00
N VAL A 440 -7.23 -6.51 -19.76
CA VAL A 440 -8.49 -7.07 -19.23
C VAL A 440 -9.52 -5.98 -19.01
N GLY A 441 -10.73 -6.16 -19.55
CA GLY A 441 -11.85 -5.24 -19.29
C GLY A 441 -12.27 -5.29 -17.81
N VAL A 442 -12.45 -4.13 -17.19
CA VAL A 442 -12.78 -4.04 -15.76
C VAL A 442 -14.15 -4.66 -15.47
N GLN A 443 -15.18 -4.26 -16.22
CA GLN A 443 -16.55 -4.77 -16.02
C GLN A 443 -16.70 -6.27 -16.34
N SER A 444 -16.02 -6.75 -17.39
CA SER A 444 -16.21 -8.12 -17.88
C SER A 444 -15.29 -9.14 -17.21
N GLY A 445 -14.12 -8.72 -16.74
CA GLY A 445 -13.04 -9.63 -16.35
C GLY A 445 -12.43 -10.42 -17.52
N LEU A 446 -12.77 -10.09 -18.77
CA LEU A 446 -12.32 -10.78 -19.98
C LEU A 446 -11.16 -10.04 -20.66
N CYS A 447 -10.33 -10.79 -21.36
CA CYS A 447 -9.17 -10.29 -22.09
C CYS A 447 -9.55 -9.74 -23.46
N LEU A 448 -8.83 -8.71 -23.89
CA LEU A 448 -8.79 -8.23 -25.27
C LEU A 448 -8.14 -9.31 -26.15
N ASP A 449 -8.90 -9.80 -27.12
CA ASP A 449 -8.61 -11.02 -27.88
C ASP A 449 -8.75 -10.76 -29.39
N ALA A 450 -7.74 -11.13 -30.17
CA ALA A 450 -7.86 -11.14 -31.63
C ALA A 450 -8.65 -12.38 -32.07
N VAL A 451 -9.79 -12.14 -32.74
CA VAL A 451 -10.82 -13.15 -33.05
C VAL A 451 -10.22 -14.38 -33.72
N GLY A 452 -10.48 -15.56 -33.13
CA GLY A 452 -10.05 -16.85 -33.67
C GLY A 452 -8.53 -17.03 -33.75
N GLY A 453 -7.75 -16.21 -33.03
CA GLY A 453 -6.30 -16.19 -33.15
C GLY A 453 -5.80 -15.63 -34.49
N GLY A 454 -6.65 -14.87 -35.20
CA GLY A 454 -6.27 -14.24 -36.47
C GLY A 454 -5.09 -13.28 -36.30
N THR A 455 -4.23 -13.23 -37.31
CA THR A 455 -3.03 -12.39 -37.30
C THR A 455 -2.95 -11.44 -38.48
N ALA A 456 -3.86 -11.53 -39.45
CA ALA A 456 -3.87 -10.70 -40.65
C ALA A 456 -4.49 -9.31 -40.38
N ASN A 457 -4.19 -8.36 -41.27
CA ASN A 457 -4.89 -7.07 -41.34
C ASN A 457 -6.41 -7.31 -41.45
N GLY A 458 -7.18 -6.57 -40.66
CA GLY A 458 -8.64 -6.71 -40.60
C GLY A 458 -9.13 -7.77 -39.60
N THR A 459 -8.23 -8.48 -38.90
CA THR A 459 -8.66 -9.35 -37.79
C THR A 459 -9.33 -8.50 -36.71
N LEU A 460 -10.61 -8.72 -36.47
CA LEU A 460 -11.37 -7.99 -35.47
C LEU A 460 -10.93 -8.34 -34.04
N ILE A 461 -11.19 -7.41 -33.12
CA ILE A 461 -10.96 -7.60 -31.69
C ILE A 461 -12.29 -7.86 -30.97
N GLN A 462 -12.25 -8.78 -30.01
CA GLN A 462 -13.35 -9.15 -29.14
C GLN A 462 -12.90 -9.22 -27.67
N LEU A 463 -13.85 -9.43 -26.77
CA LEU A 463 -13.57 -9.95 -25.43
C LEU A 463 -13.63 -11.48 -25.43
N TYR A 464 -12.70 -12.09 -24.72
CA TYR A 464 -12.72 -13.53 -24.48
C TYR A 464 -12.08 -13.92 -23.15
N THR A 465 -12.36 -15.13 -22.69
CA THR A 465 -11.75 -15.69 -21.48
C THR A 465 -10.23 -15.65 -21.62
N CYS A 466 -9.57 -15.11 -20.60
CA CYS A 466 -8.12 -15.00 -20.57
C CYS A 466 -7.48 -16.39 -20.61
N SER A 467 -6.60 -16.61 -21.59
CA SER A 467 -6.01 -17.93 -21.90
C SER A 467 -4.48 -17.95 -21.89
N ASN A 468 -3.85 -16.78 -21.70
CA ASN A 468 -2.40 -16.56 -21.93
C ASN A 468 -1.94 -16.81 -23.38
N GLY A 469 -2.87 -16.96 -24.32
CA GLY A 469 -2.61 -17.09 -25.74
C GLY A 469 -1.90 -15.86 -26.32
N SER A 470 -1.09 -16.06 -27.36
CA SER A 470 -0.34 -14.96 -28.01
C SER A 470 -1.24 -13.90 -28.66
N ASN A 471 -2.49 -14.27 -28.99
CA ASN A 471 -3.53 -13.38 -29.53
C ASN A 471 -4.20 -12.50 -28.45
N GLN A 472 -3.85 -12.69 -27.18
CA GLN A 472 -4.33 -11.89 -26.04
C GLN A 472 -3.19 -11.15 -25.32
N ARG A 473 -1.97 -11.19 -25.86
CA ARG A 473 -0.82 -10.48 -25.31
C ARG A 473 -0.44 -9.29 -26.16
N TRP A 474 -0.08 -8.20 -25.51
CA TRP A 474 0.12 -6.90 -26.13
C TRP A 474 1.37 -6.24 -25.54
N THR A 475 2.11 -5.54 -26.38
CA THR A 475 3.22 -4.68 -26.00
C THR A 475 2.92 -3.25 -26.40
N ARG A 476 3.24 -2.29 -25.53
CA ARG A 476 3.10 -0.87 -25.85
C ARG A 476 4.41 -0.38 -26.47
N ALA A 477 4.32 0.34 -27.58
CA ALA A 477 5.46 0.83 -28.36
C ALA A 477 5.31 2.31 -28.68
#